data_AF-A0A920CSC0-F1
#
_entry.id   AF-A0A920CSC0-F1
#
_cell.length_a   1.000
_cell.length_b   1.000
_cell.length_c   1.000
_cell.angle_alpha   90.00
_cell.angle_beta   90.00
_cell.angle_gamma   90.00
#
_symmetry.space_group_name_H-M   'P 1'
#
loop_
_entity.id
_entity.type
_entity.pdbx_description
1 polymer ?
#
loop_
_entity_poly.entity_id
_entity_poly.type
_entity_poly.pdbx_seq_one_letter_code
_entity_poly.pdbx_strand_id
1 'polypeptide(L)'
;MEPSIALRTRLRRLLNEVIPAGGTEANTNFTDAGLDLILTESVDLNAAASTGWLEKAGLLEGEIESYTTGNESYDLTSLKDKLNHAMVMANKYAEMSAAAAAKTASGVMLRVCPPKVL
;
A
#
# COMPACT_ATOMS: atom_id res chain seq x y z
N MET A 1 6.06 -8.96 7.86
CA MET A 1 6.55 -8.26 9.09
C MET A 1 5.68 -8.65 10.28
N GLU A 2 6.15 -8.61 11.53
CA GLU A 2 5.26 -8.90 12.68
C GLU A 2 4.22 -7.77 12.86
N PRO A 3 2.92 -8.08 12.78
CA PRO A 3 1.88 -7.06 12.92
C PRO A 3 1.84 -6.54 14.37
N SER A 4 1.80 -5.21 14.51
CA SER A 4 1.61 -4.56 15.80
C SER A 4 0.57 -3.46 15.70
N ILE A 5 -0.06 -3.11 16.82
CA ILE A 5 -1.07 -2.04 16.89
C ILE A 5 -0.51 -0.73 16.33
N ALA A 6 0.75 -0.42 16.61
CA ALA A 6 1.41 0.78 16.11
C ALA A 6 1.58 0.75 14.58
N LEU A 7 1.98 -0.39 14.01
CA LEU A 7 2.12 -0.57 12.57
C LEU A 7 0.77 -0.52 11.86
N ARG A 8 -0.25 -1.19 12.41
CA ARG A 8 -1.62 -1.17 11.89
C ARG A 8 -2.18 0.24 11.86
N THR A 9 -2.03 0.98 12.96
CA THR A 9 -2.46 2.39 13.06
C THR A 9 -1.75 3.26 12.02
N ARG A 10 -0.46 3.01 11.80
CA ARG A 10 0.32 3.75 10.80
C ARG A 10 -0.10 3.40 9.38
N LEU A 11 -0.37 2.13 9.08
CA LEU A 11 -0.88 1.67 7.79
C LEU A 11 -2.26 2.28 7.50
N ARG A 12 -3.19 2.27 8.47
CA ARG A 12 -4.51 2.94 8.35
C ARG A 12 -4.36 4.40 7.95
N ARG A 13 -3.41 5.13 8.55
CA ARG A 13 -3.14 6.52 8.19
C ARG A 13 -2.60 6.68 6.77
N LEU A 14 -1.73 5.78 6.31
CA LEU A 14 -1.17 5.80 4.94
C LEU A 14 -2.23 5.49 3.88
N LEU A 15 -3.22 4.67 4.21
CA LEU A 15 -4.34 4.31 3.32
C LEU A 15 -5.52 5.30 3.38
N ASN A 16 -5.42 6.33 4.24
CA ASN A 16 -6.50 7.26 4.57
C ASN A 16 -7.78 6.55 5.08
N GLU A 17 -7.60 5.49 5.86
CA GLU A 17 -8.65 4.65 6.46
C GLU A 17 -8.69 4.86 7.99
N VAL A 18 -8.70 6.13 8.40
CA VAL A 18 -8.79 6.50 9.81
C VAL A 18 -10.20 6.22 10.30
N ILE A 19 -10.32 5.44 11.37
CA ILE A 19 -11.61 5.15 11.99
C ILE A 19 -12.21 6.47 12.51
N PRO A 20 -13.44 6.84 12.10
CA PRO A 20 -14.08 8.06 12.56
C PRO A 20 -14.37 8.01 14.07
N ALA A 21 -14.50 9.18 14.70
CA ALA A 21 -14.77 9.27 16.14
C ALA A 21 -16.08 8.55 16.51
N GLY A 22 -15.99 7.56 17.40
CA GLY A 22 -17.14 6.71 17.79
C GLY A 22 -17.48 5.60 16.79
N GLY A 23 -16.72 5.46 15.70
CA GLY A 23 -16.85 4.38 14.73
C GLY A 23 -16.02 3.14 15.10
N THR A 24 -16.22 2.09 14.30
CA THR A 24 -15.47 0.83 14.36
C THR A 24 -14.80 0.56 13.01
N GLU A 25 -13.93 -0.45 12.95
CA GLU A 25 -13.31 -0.94 11.71
C GLU A 25 -14.32 -1.27 10.59
N ALA A 26 -15.58 -1.57 10.94
CA ALA A 26 -16.65 -1.82 9.98
C ALA A 26 -17.06 -0.57 9.17
N ASN A 27 -16.62 0.63 9.58
CA ASN A 27 -16.81 1.88 8.85
C ASN A 27 -15.65 2.18 7.88
N THR A 28 -14.68 1.26 7.79
CA THR A 28 -13.51 1.38 6.91
C THR A 28 -13.50 0.22 5.92
N ASN A 29 -12.78 0.37 4.82
CA ASN A 29 -12.68 -0.69 3.81
C ASN A 29 -11.86 -1.91 4.28
N PHE A 30 -11.10 -1.74 5.37
CA PHE A 30 -10.21 -2.78 5.89
C PHE A 30 -10.51 -3.11 7.34
N THR A 31 -10.66 -4.40 7.61
CA THR A 31 -10.63 -4.94 8.97
C THR A 31 -9.20 -4.96 9.49
N ASP A 32 -9.07 -4.98 10.81
CA ASP A 32 -7.80 -5.10 11.50
C ASP A 32 -7.08 -6.40 11.12
N ALA A 33 -7.82 -7.50 10.97
CA ALA A 33 -7.29 -8.78 10.52
C ALA A 33 -6.77 -8.72 9.07
N GLY A 34 -7.47 -8.00 8.19
CA GLY A 34 -7.02 -7.78 6.80
C GLY A 34 -5.72 -6.97 6.75
N LEU A 35 -5.62 -5.90 7.56
CA LEU A 35 -4.40 -5.11 7.65
C LEU A 35 -3.23 -5.90 8.25
N ASP A 36 -3.50 -6.76 9.23
CA ASP A 36 -2.48 -7.64 9.80
C ASP A 36 -1.98 -8.67 8.77
N LEU A 37 -2.85 -9.18 7.91
CA LEU A 37 -2.46 -10.07 6.81
C LEU A 37 -1.52 -9.35 5.83
N ILE A 38 -1.91 -8.16 5.37
CA ILE A 38 -1.09 -7.32 4.48
C ILE A 38 0.27 -7.03 5.12
N LEU A 39 0.30 -6.69 6.42
CA LEU A 39 1.55 -6.45 7.16
C LEU A 39 2.41 -7.71 7.28
N THR A 40 1.78 -8.88 7.43
CA THR A 40 2.48 -10.16 7.56
C THR A 40 3.17 -10.53 6.24
N GLU A 41 2.46 -10.40 5.12
CA GLU A 41 2.95 -10.71 3.77
C GLU A 41 3.95 -9.67 3.23
N SER A 42 3.90 -8.45 3.75
CA SER A 42 4.77 -7.37 3.31
C SER A 42 6.14 -7.37 3.98
N VAL A 43 7.15 -7.00 3.20
CA VAL A 43 8.54 -6.83 3.66
C VAL A 43 8.74 -5.54 4.45
N ASP A 44 8.04 -4.47 4.09
CA ASP A 44 8.09 -3.17 4.74
C ASP A 44 6.75 -2.44 4.69
N LEU A 45 6.64 -1.33 5.43
CA LEU A 45 5.40 -0.58 5.55
C LEU A 45 4.97 0.08 4.23
N ASN A 46 5.91 0.45 3.36
CA ASN A 46 5.56 1.01 2.05
C ASN A 46 5.05 -0.10 1.12
N ALA A 47 5.65 -1.29 1.15
CA ALA A 47 5.10 -2.45 0.45
C ALA A 47 3.66 -2.74 0.89
N ALA A 48 3.41 -2.74 2.21
CA ALA A 48 2.06 -2.90 2.76
C ALA A 48 1.08 -1.80 2.31
N ALA A 49 1.52 -0.54 2.30
CA ALA A 49 0.71 0.57 1.82
C ALA A 49 0.42 0.45 0.32
N SER A 50 1.39 -0.01 -0.48
CA SER A 50 1.21 -0.25 -1.91
C SER A 50 0.12 -1.29 -2.16
N THR A 51 0.21 -2.44 -1.49
CA THR A 51 -0.81 -3.50 -1.55
C THR A 51 -2.19 -3.00 -1.12
N GLY A 52 -2.29 -2.27 0.00
CA GLY A 52 -3.57 -1.72 0.44
C GLY A 52 -4.17 -0.71 -0.54
N TRP A 53 -3.37 0.12 -1.20
CA TRP A 53 -3.85 1.02 -2.25
C TRP A 53 -4.31 0.25 -3.52
N LEU A 54 -3.65 -0.87 -3.83
CA LEU A 54 -4.03 -1.74 -4.95
C LEU A 54 -5.36 -2.47 -4.67
N GLU A 55 -5.57 -2.97 -3.45
CA GLU A 55 -6.86 -3.53 -3.05
C GLU A 55 -8.00 -2.50 -3.13
N LYS A 56 -7.75 -1.25 -2.70
CA LYS A 56 -8.71 -0.14 -2.88
C LYS A 56 -9.02 0.15 -4.34
N ALA A 57 -8.01 0.10 -5.22
CA ALA A 57 -8.20 0.29 -6.64
C ALA A 57 -9.12 -0.81 -7.21
N GLY A 58 -8.92 -2.07 -6.83
CA GLY A 58 -9.78 -3.17 -7.26
C GLY A 58 -11.24 -3.02 -6.81
N LEU A 59 -11.48 -2.53 -5.59
CA LEU A 59 -12.84 -2.22 -5.12
C LEU A 59 -13.50 -1.14 -5.98
N LEU A 60 -12.77 -0.06 -6.29
CA LEU A 60 -13.25 1.04 -7.12
C LEU A 60 -13.49 0.61 -8.57
N GLU A 61 -12.66 -0.27 -9.14
CA GLU A 61 -12.88 -0.84 -10.48
C GLU A 61 -14.21 -1.61 -10.54
N GLY A 62 -14.49 -2.47 -9.55
CA GLY A 62 -15.75 -3.21 -9.49
C GLY A 62 -16.98 -2.30 -9.34
N GLU A 63 -16.86 -1.21 -8.59
CA GLU A 63 -17.91 -0.18 -8.51
C GLU A 63 -18.12 0.53 -9.85
N ILE A 64 -17.04 0.91 -10.56
CA ILE A 64 -17.12 1.56 -11.87
C ILE A 64 -17.77 0.64 -12.91
N GLU A 65 -17.43 -0.65 -12.95
CA GLU A 65 -18.05 -1.62 -13.86
C GLU A 65 -19.56 -1.74 -13.62
N SER A 66 -19.96 -1.79 -12.34
CA SER A 66 -21.37 -1.83 -11.93
C SER A 66 -22.10 -0.53 -12.30
N TYR A 67 -21.47 0.63 -12.05
CA TYR A 67 -22.04 1.96 -12.35
C TYR A 67 -22.12 2.27 -13.84
N THR A 68 -21.21 1.75 -14.66
CA THR A 68 -21.25 1.91 -16.13
C THR A 68 -22.53 1.31 -16.72
N THR A 69 -23.13 0.32 -16.03
CA THR A 69 -24.41 -0.28 -16.41
C THR A 69 -25.62 0.55 -15.96
N GLY A 70 -25.45 1.50 -15.02
CA GLY A 70 -26.49 1.99 -14.12
C GLY A 70 -26.90 3.47 -14.18
N ASN A 71 -26.42 4.27 -15.14
CA ASN A 71 -26.77 5.70 -15.37
C ASN A 71 -25.83 6.75 -14.68
N GLU A 72 -25.73 7.94 -15.30
CA GLU A 72 -25.03 9.19 -14.89
C GLU A 72 -23.48 9.30 -15.07
N SER A 73 -23.06 10.25 -15.93
CA SER A 73 -21.66 10.46 -16.37
C SER A 73 -20.79 11.23 -15.36
N TYR A 74 -21.40 12.01 -14.48
CA TYR A 74 -20.70 12.87 -13.52
C TYR A 74 -20.03 12.06 -12.40
N ASP A 75 -20.75 11.12 -11.82
CA ASP A 75 -20.24 10.26 -10.75
C ASP A 75 -19.19 9.26 -11.27
N LEU A 76 -19.35 8.76 -12.50
CA LEU A 76 -18.36 7.92 -13.18
C LEU A 76 -16.99 8.61 -13.34
N THR A 77 -16.98 9.92 -13.61
CA THR A 77 -15.73 10.68 -13.70
C THR A 77 -15.04 10.77 -12.33
N SER A 78 -15.81 11.06 -11.27
CA SER A 78 -15.28 11.11 -9.90
C SER A 78 -14.71 9.76 -9.44
N LEU A 79 -15.37 8.66 -9.78
CA LEU A 79 -14.91 7.30 -9.45
C LEU A 79 -13.60 6.97 -10.18
N LYS A 80 -13.48 7.30 -11.47
CA LYS A 80 -12.23 7.12 -12.23
C LYS A 80 -11.08 7.95 -11.68
N ASP A 81 -11.35 9.18 -11.22
CA ASP A 81 -10.33 10.02 -10.59
C ASP A 81 -9.83 9.41 -9.26
N LYS A 82 -10.75 8.85 -8.46
CA LYS A 82 -10.38 8.12 -7.24
C LYS A 82 -9.56 6.87 -7.54
N LEU A 83 -9.93 6.12 -8.57
CA LEU A 83 -9.18 4.94 -9.03
C LEU A 83 -7.76 5.33 -9.46
N ASN A 84 -7.64 6.33 -10.33
CA ASN A 84 -6.34 6.83 -10.78
C ASN A 84 -5.47 7.26 -9.61
N HIS A 85 -6.05 7.99 -8.65
CA HIS A 85 -5.33 8.39 -7.43
C HIS A 85 -4.85 7.17 -6.63
N ALA A 86 -5.70 6.16 -6.44
CA ALA A 86 -5.32 4.93 -5.74
C ALA A 86 -4.15 4.21 -6.43
N MET A 87 -4.21 4.06 -7.77
CA MET A 87 -3.13 3.44 -8.55
C MET A 87 -1.82 4.23 -8.47
N VAL A 88 -1.88 5.57 -8.56
CA VAL A 88 -0.70 6.43 -8.43
C VAL A 88 -0.06 6.27 -7.05
N MET A 89 -0.86 6.23 -5.98
CA MET A 89 -0.36 6.02 -4.63
C MET A 89 0.25 4.63 -4.47
N ALA A 90 -0.39 3.58 -5.01
CA ALA A 90 0.15 2.22 -5.00
C ALA A 90 1.54 2.16 -5.65
N ASN A 91 1.69 2.75 -6.85
CA ASN A 91 2.97 2.80 -7.57
C ASN A 91 4.03 3.58 -6.79
N LYS A 92 3.67 4.75 -6.24
CA LYS A 92 4.61 5.57 -5.46
C LYS A 92 5.17 4.80 -4.26
N TYR A 93 4.32 4.07 -3.53
CA TYR A 93 4.78 3.28 -2.39
C TYR A 93 5.61 2.06 -2.81
N ALA A 94 5.27 1.43 -3.94
CA ALA A 94 6.09 0.35 -4.51
C ALA A 94 7.50 0.84 -4.89
N GLU A 95 7.59 1.99 -5.56
CA GLU A 95 8.87 2.63 -5.91
C GLU A 95 9.69 2.98 -4.65
N MET A 96 9.04 3.50 -3.61
CA MET A 96 9.70 3.81 -2.34
C MET A 96 10.23 2.55 -1.64
N SER A 97 9.47 1.45 -1.66
CA SER A 97 9.92 0.15 -1.15
C SER A 97 11.11 -0.38 -1.94
N ALA A 98 11.04 -0.37 -3.27
CA ALA A 98 12.13 -0.79 -4.16
C ALA A 98 13.40 0.06 -3.97
N ALA A 99 13.26 1.38 -3.84
CA ALA A 99 14.38 2.28 -3.58
C ALA A 99 15.03 2.04 -2.21
N ALA A 100 14.24 1.70 -1.19
CA ALA A 100 14.76 1.33 0.13
C ALA A 100 15.56 0.01 0.07
N ALA A 101 15.08 -0.97 -0.69
CA ALA A 101 15.80 -2.23 -0.94
C ALA A 101 17.12 -1.99 -1.70
N ALA A 102 17.10 -1.17 -2.76
CA ALA A 102 18.29 -0.85 -3.56
C ALA A 102 19.39 -0.13 -2.76
N LYS A 103 19.02 0.78 -1.85
CA LYS A 103 19.98 1.44 -0.94
C LYS A 103 20.72 0.46 -0.03
N THR A 104 20.08 -0.65 0.33
CA THR A 104 20.69 -1.69 1.16
C THR A 104 21.67 -2.53 0.36
N ALA A 105 21.40 -2.78 -0.93
CA ALA A 105 22.27 -3.57 -1.82
C ALA A 105 23.55 -2.83 -2.24
N SER A 106 23.51 -1.50 -2.40
CA SER A 106 24.69 -0.69 -2.79
C SER A 106 25.75 -0.53 -1.69
N GLY A 107 25.54 -1.08 -0.50
CA GLY A 107 26.48 -1.03 0.63
C GLY A 107 27.55 -2.14 0.66
N VAL A 108 27.55 -3.08 -0.28
CA VAL A 108 28.57 -4.15 -0.34
C VAL A 108 29.88 -3.57 -0.88
N MET A 109 30.68 -2.98 0.01
CA MET A 109 32.08 -2.68 -0.23
C MET A 109 32.81 -3.98 -0.60
N LEU A 110 33.22 -4.10 -1.85
CA LEU A 110 34.18 -5.10 -2.31
C LEU A 110 35.50 -4.89 -1.54
N ARG A 111 35.68 -5.59 -0.41
CA ARG A 111 36.98 -5.72 0.24
C ARG A 111 37.89 -6.57 -0.65
N VAL A 112 38.55 -5.93 -1.59
CA VAL A 112 39.66 -6.53 -2.35
C VAL A 112 40.82 -6.69 -1.36
N CYS A 113 41.01 -7.91 -0.87
CA CYS A 113 42.15 -8.28 -0.03
C CYS A 113 43.36 -8.51 -0.94
N PRO A 114 44.47 -7.75 -0.83
CA PRO A 114 45.63 -7.99 -1.68
C PRO A 114 46.30 -9.33 -1.32
N PRO A 115 46.73 -10.13 -2.31
CA PRO A 115 47.40 -11.40 -2.05
C PRO A 115 48.79 -11.14 -1.44
N LYS A 116 49.07 -11.81 -0.32
CA LYS A 116 50.40 -11.82 0.31
C LYS A 116 51.29 -12.79 -0.46
N VAL A 117 52.33 -12.29 -1.11
CA VAL A 117 53.39 -13.12 -1.72
C VAL A 117 54.47 -13.39 -0.66
N LEU A 118 54.87 -14.66 -0.58
CA LEU A 118 55.97 -15.19 0.25
C LEU A 118 57.34 -14.78 -0.30
#